data_AF-A0A383BCX3-F1
#
_entry.id   AF-A0A383BCX3-F1
#
_cell.length_a   1.000
_cell.length_b   1.000
_cell.length_c   1.000
_cell.angle_alpha   90.00
_cell.angle_beta   90.00
_cell.angle_gamma   90.00
#
_symmetry.space_group_name_H-M   'P 1'
#
loop_
_entity.id
_entity.type
_entity.pdbx_description
1 polymer ?
#
loop_
_entity_poly.entity_id
_entity_poly.type
_entity_poly.pdbx_seq_one_letter_code
_entity_poly.pdbx_strand_id
1 'polypeptide(L)'
;MLKKIRQMVPKENQPVTFSYSQLNTFKTCPQQYKIIYLDGVRRDHESIEAFMGKRVHGVLEWLYNKENREKPYLTFDHICKTYDTQWVKHWHENIHIADFRKNTDYYYSIGKRCLSNYYGRYGPTFDQLIEDTEIELK
;
A
#
# COMPACT_ATOMS: atom_id res chain seq x y z
N MET A 1 -12.87 -12.57 31.54
CA MET A 1 -12.56 -12.75 30.11
C MET A 1 -11.04 -12.69 29.87
N LEU A 2 -10.32 -13.64 30.47
CA LEU A 2 -8.85 -13.72 30.53
C LEU A 2 -8.24 -14.47 29.32
N LYS A 3 -8.63 -14.12 28.10
CA LYS A 3 -8.12 -14.77 26.88
C LYS A 3 -7.54 -13.79 25.87
N LYS A 4 -6.64 -12.89 26.29
CA LYS A 4 -5.83 -12.06 25.38
C LYS A 4 -4.42 -11.71 25.89
N ILE A 5 -3.86 -12.49 26.83
CA ILE A 5 -2.45 -12.37 27.27
C ILE A 5 -1.62 -13.51 26.63
N ARG A 6 -1.85 -13.79 25.35
CA ARG A 6 -0.97 -14.65 24.56
C ARG A 6 -0.73 -13.97 23.23
N GLN A 7 0.31 -13.15 23.18
CA GLN A 7 1.44 -13.32 22.29
C GLN A 7 2.44 -12.20 22.54
N MET A 8 3.72 -12.49 22.31
CA MET A 8 4.88 -11.60 22.46
C MET A 8 5.50 -11.54 23.87
N VAL A 9 5.73 -12.71 24.45
CA VAL A 9 7.09 -12.95 24.98
C VAL A 9 7.97 -13.09 23.73
N PRO A 10 9.07 -12.32 23.57
CA PRO A 10 10.00 -12.55 22.48
C PRO A 10 10.45 -14.00 22.57
N LYS A 11 10.22 -14.79 21.52
CA LYS A 11 10.91 -16.08 21.43
C LYS A 11 12.39 -15.74 21.33
N GLU A 12 13.14 -16.07 22.37
CA GLU A 12 14.60 -15.99 22.38
C GLU A 12 15.08 -16.65 21.07
N ASN A 13 15.72 -15.86 20.19
CA ASN A 13 16.26 -16.22 18.86
C ASN A 13 15.41 -16.05 17.59
N GLN A 14 14.39 -15.17 17.53
CA GLN A 14 13.88 -14.69 16.22
C GLN A 14 14.41 -13.31 15.85
N PRO A 15 14.93 -13.10 14.62
CA PRO A 15 15.35 -11.77 14.17
C PRO A 15 14.13 -10.85 14.14
N VAL A 16 14.24 -9.72 14.84
CA VAL A 16 13.19 -8.70 14.86
C VAL A 16 13.15 -8.04 13.49
N THR A 17 12.07 -8.27 12.74
CA THR A 17 11.84 -7.65 11.43
C THR A 17 11.07 -6.35 11.61
N PHE A 18 11.61 -5.26 11.04
CA PHE A 18 10.96 -3.95 11.03
C PHE A 18 10.64 -3.54 9.60
N SER A 19 9.47 -2.95 9.40
CA SER A 19 9.09 -2.29 8.15
C SER A 19 9.44 -0.80 8.17
N TYR A 20 9.56 -0.20 6.99
CA TYR A 20 9.78 1.25 6.86
C TYR A 20 8.70 2.06 7.58
N SER A 21 7.42 1.67 7.40
CA SER A 21 6.29 2.31 8.08
C SER A 21 6.37 2.22 9.61
N GLN A 22 6.83 1.10 10.16
CA GLN A 22 7.07 0.92 11.60
C GLN A 22 8.14 1.87 12.12
N LEU A 23 9.29 1.93 11.43
CA LEU A 23 10.39 2.81 11.81
C LEU A 23 10.00 4.28 11.71
N ASN A 24 9.30 4.65 10.63
CA ASN A 24 8.82 6.02 10.45
C ASN A 24 7.80 6.42 11.52
N THR A 25 6.89 5.51 11.90
CA THR A 25 5.94 5.73 13.01
C THR A 25 6.68 5.98 14.32
N PHE A 26 7.70 5.18 14.62
CA PHE A 26 8.51 5.36 15.83
C PHE A 26 9.26 6.69 15.84
N LYS A 27 9.90 7.05 14.71
CA LYS A 27 10.61 8.32 14.55
C LYS A 27 9.68 9.52 14.72
N THR A 28 8.45 9.44 14.21
CA THR A 28 7.45 10.51 14.30
C THR A 28 6.88 10.62 15.71
N CYS A 29 6.46 9.50 16.30
CA CYS A 29 5.89 9.45 17.64
C CYS A 29 6.06 8.06 18.28
N PRO A 30 6.99 7.90 19.25
CA PRO A 30 7.20 6.63 19.94
C PRO A 30 5.95 6.08 20.65
N GLN A 31 5.10 6.97 21.18
CA GLN A 31 3.86 6.57 21.82
C GLN A 31 2.85 5.97 20.83
N GLN A 32 2.75 6.56 19.63
CA GLN A 32 1.91 6.00 18.56
C GLN A 32 2.42 4.62 18.12
N TYR A 33 3.74 4.45 18.01
CA TYR A 33 4.33 3.15 17.70
C TYR A 33 3.94 2.10 18.74
N LYS A 34 4.06 2.43 20.03
CA LYS A 34 3.65 1.52 21.12
C LYS A 34 2.20 1.10 20.97
N ILE A 35 1.28 2.06 20.84
CA ILE A 35 -0.16 1.78 20.75
C ILE A 35 -0.49 0.85 19.56
N ILE A 36 0.09 1.11 18.39
CA ILE A 36 -0.22 0.38 17.15
C ILE A 36 0.48 -0.99 17.10
N TYR A 37 1.78 -1.03 17.42
CA TYR A 37 2.63 -2.21 17.16
C TYR A 37 2.93 -3.05 18.39
N LEU A 38 2.92 -2.47 19.60
CA LEU A 38 3.14 -3.22 20.85
C LEU A 38 1.81 -3.59 21.51
N ASP A 39 0.91 -2.63 21.66
CA ASP A 39 -0.40 -2.84 22.32
C ASP A 39 -1.43 -3.45 21.34
N GLY A 40 -1.14 -3.43 20.03
CA GLY A 40 -1.96 -4.05 18.99
C GLY A 40 -3.29 -3.35 18.73
N VAL A 41 -3.43 -2.09 19.13
CA VAL A 41 -4.67 -1.31 18.96
C VAL A 41 -4.74 -0.82 17.52
N ARG A 42 -5.61 -1.44 16.72
CA ARG A 42 -5.84 -1.09 15.31
C ARG A 42 -7.25 -0.57 15.11
N ARG A 43 -7.42 0.27 14.08
CA ARG A 43 -8.72 0.73 13.63
C ARG A 43 -9.33 -0.34 12.72
N ASP A 44 -10.65 -0.51 12.82
CA ASP A 44 -11.40 -1.45 11.97
C ASP A 44 -11.65 -0.90 10.56
N HIS A 45 -11.49 0.41 10.37
CA HIS A 45 -11.60 1.11 9.10
C HIS A 45 -10.21 1.45 8.54
N GLU A 46 -10.12 1.53 7.21
CA GLU A 46 -8.94 2.07 6.53
C GLU A 46 -9.23 3.45 5.94
N SER A 47 -8.19 4.28 5.83
CA SER A 47 -8.33 5.56 5.14
C SER A 47 -8.35 5.34 3.62
N ILE A 48 -8.96 6.28 2.89
CA ILE A 48 -8.96 6.25 1.43
C ILE A 48 -7.55 6.29 0.83
N GLU A 49 -6.59 6.96 1.47
CA GLU A 49 -5.18 6.96 1.06
C GLU A 49 -4.56 5.57 1.19
N ALA A 50 -4.81 4.89 2.32
CA ALA A 50 -4.31 3.54 2.55
C ALA A 50 -4.95 2.54 1.56
N PHE A 51 -6.25 2.66 1.33
CA PHE A 51 -6.97 1.86 0.33
C PHE A 51 -6.37 2.07 -1.07
N MET A 52 -6.26 3.32 -1.50
CA MET A 52 -5.73 3.72 -2.81
C MET A 52 -4.29 3.24 -2.99
N GLY A 53 -3.43 3.44 -1.99
CA GLY A 53 -2.05 2.99 -1.99
C GLY A 53 -1.95 1.48 -2.18
N LYS A 54 -2.75 0.70 -1.42
CA LYS A 54 -2.82 -0.77 -1.59
C LYS A 54 -3.24 -1.17 -3.00
N ARG A 55 -4.17 -0.43 -3.65
CA ARG A 55 -4.56 -0.71 -5.04
C ARG A 55 -3.41 -0.43 -6.01
N VAL A 56 -2.68 0.67 -5.83
CA VAL A 56 -1.50 0.98 -6.66
C VAL A 56 -0.43 -0.11 -6.49
N HIS A 57 -0.08 -0.46 -5.26
CA HIS A 57 0.90 -1.53 -4.99
C HIS A 57 0.43 -2.88 -5.53
N GLY A 58 -0.85 -3.22 -5.41
CA GLY A 58 -1.41 -4.46 -5.97
C GLY A 58 -1.34 -4.52 -7.51
N VAL A 59 -1.42 -3.37 -8.19
CA VAL A 59 -1.20 -3.31 -9.65
C VAL A 59 0.27 -3.47 -9.99
N LEU A 60 1.18 -2.87 -9.22
CA LEU A 60 2.62 -3.07 -9.41
C LEU A 60 3.00 -4.54 -9.13
N GLU A 61 2.48 -5.16 -8.07
CA GLU A 61 2.70 -6.58 -7.81
C GLU A 61 2.19 -7.45 -8.98
N TRP A 62 0.99 -7.15 -9.49
CA TRP A 62 0.47 -7.80 -10.70
C TRP A 62 1.40 -7.61 -11.90
N LEU A 63 1.93 -6.40 -12.11
CA LEU A 63 2.86 -6.09 -13.19
C LEU A 63 4.12 -6.97 -13.15
N TYR A 64 4.63 -7.27 -11.96
CA TYR A 64 5.84 -8.08 -11.75
C TYR A 64 5.58 -9.58 -11.55
N ASN A 65 4.35 -10.04 -11.76
CA ASN A 65 4.08 -11.47 -11.76
C ASN A 65 4.83 -12.16 -12.93
N LYS A 66 5.04 -13.48 -12.82
CA LYS A 66 5.82 -14.24 -13.81
C LYS A 66 5.27 -14.09 -15.24
N GLU A 67 3.95 -14.19 -15.40
CA GLU A 67 3.28 -14.11 -16.71
C GLU A 67 3.49 -12.75 -17.39
N ASN A 68 3.44 -11.66 -16.64
CA ASN A 68 3.60 -10.32 -17.18
C ASN A 68 5.07 -9.95 -17.42
N ARG A 69 5.99 -10.51 -16.64
CA ARG A 69 7.44 -10.39 -16.84
C ARG A 69 7.95 -11.07 -18.10
N GLU A 70 7.27 -12.10 -18.56
CA GLU A 70 7.59 -12.77 -19.83
C GLU A 70 7.10 -11.98 -21.06
N LYS A 71 6.21 -10.99 -20.87
CA LYS A 71 5.70 -10.16 -21.97
C LYS A 71 6.75 -9.13 -22.37
N PRO A 72 7.09 -9.00 -23.67
CA PRO A 72 8.13 -8.07 -24.12
C PRO A 72 7.72 -6.60 -23.99
N TYR A 73 6.42 -6.32 -23.88
CA TYR A 73 5.90 -4.97 -23.63
C TYR A 73 4.55 -5.06 -22.92
N LEU A 74 4.27 -4.08 -22.06
CA LEU A 74 2.96 -3.92 -21.45
C LEU A 74 2.51 -2.47 -21.55
N THR A 75 1.32 -2.24 -22.09
CA THR A 75 0.80 -0.89 -22.35
C THR A 75 0.24 -0.25 -21.08
N PHE A 76 0.27 1.09 -21.01
CA PHE A 76 -0.34 1.82 -19.90
C PHE A 76 -1.85 1.54 -19.73
N ASP A 77 -2.57 1.30 -20.82
CA ASP A 77 -3.99 0.96 -20.78
C ASP A 77 -4.27 -0.34 -20.02
N HIS A 78 -3.41 -1.34 -20.16
CA HIS A 78 -3.53 -2.59 -19.40
C HIS A 78 -3.34 -2.36 -17.90
N ILE A 79 -2.37 -1.52 -17.52
CA ILE A 79 -2.13 -1.14 -16.12
C ILE A 79 -3.34 -0.40 -15.55
N CYS A 80 -3.89 0.56 -16.30
CA CYS A 80 -5.10 1.28 -15.90
C CYS A 80 -6.29 0.33 -15.75
N LYS A 81 -6.50 -0.59 -16.69
CA LYS A 81 -7.59 -1.57 -16.61
C LYS A 81 -7.47 -2.48 -15.40
N THR A 82 -6.26 -2.92 -15.06
CA THR A 82 -6.02 -3.70 -13.84
C THR A 82 -6.32 -2.87 -12.59
N TYR A 83 -5.91 -1.61 -12.56
CA TYR A 83 -6.22 -0.69 -11.46
C TYR A 83 -7.73 -0.51 -11.27
N ASP A 84 -8.47 -0.28 -12.36
CA ASP A 84 -9.92 -0.09 -12.36
C ASP A 84 -10.63 -1.33 -11.81
N THR A 85 -10.20 -2.50 -12.26
CA THR A 85 -10.71 -3.79 -11.78
C THR A 85 -10.43 -3.99 -10.30
N GLN A 86 -9.20 -3.71 -9.85
CA GLN A 86 -8.83 -3.85 -8.44
C GLN A 86 -9.56 -2.86 -7.54
N TRP A 87 -9.78 -1.64 -8.01
CA TRP A 87 -10.50 -0.58 -7.30
C TRP A 87 -11.92 -1.02 -6.99
N VAL A 88 -12.70 -1.39 -8.01
CA VAL A 88 -14.10 -1.83 -7.84
C VAL A 88 -14.17 -3.11 -7.01
N LYS A 89 -13.31 -4.09 -7.29
CA LYS A 89 -13.34 -5.40 -6.63
C LYS A 89 -13.14 -5.33 -5.11
N HIS A 90 -12.33 -4.39 -4.63
CA HIS A 90 -11.98 -4.31 -3.21
C HIS A 90 -12.64 -3.14 -2.48
N TRP A 91 -13.44 -2.34 -3.19
CA TRP A 91 -14.19 -1.26 -2.60
C TRP A 91 -15.14 -1.80 -1.52
N HIS A 92 -15.21 -1.12 -0.38
CA HIS A 92 -16.09 -1.48 0.73
C HIS A 92 -16.48 -0.24 1.55
N GLU A 93 -17.54 -0.37 2.35
CA GLU A 93 -18.13 0.76 3.10
C GLU A 93 -17.25 1.27 4.24
N ASN A 94 -16.34 0.44 4.77
CA ASN A 94 -15.42 0.81 5.87
C ASN A 94 -14.20 1.65 5.41
N ILE A 95 -14.31 2.37 4.30
CA ILE A 95 -13.28 3.31 3.82
C ILE A 95 -13.63 4.71 4.30
N HIS A 96 -12.72 5.34 5.04
CA HIS A 96 -12.93 6.66 5.61
C HIS A 96 -12.19 7.75 4.82
N ILE A 97 -12.89 8.83 4.47
CA ILE A 97 -12.33 10.04 3.85
C ILE A 97 -12.33 11.16 4.90
N ALA A 98 -11.14 11.61 5.31
CA ALA A 98 -11.01 12.61 6.37
C ALA A 98 -11.26 14.06 5.89
N ASP A 99 -10.86 14.39 4.65
CA ASP A 99 -11.06 15.72 4.06
C ASP A 99 -12.34 15.74 3.22
N PHE A 100 -13.39 16.37 3.73
CA PHE A 100 -14.70 16.47 3.07
C PHE A 100 -14.66 17.22 1.73
N ARG A 101 -13.60 17.97 1.43
CA ARG A 101 -13.42 18.66 0.14
C ARG A 101 -12.96 17.71 -0.97
N LYS A 102 -12.48 16.53 -0.60
CA LYS A 102 -11.98 15.51 -1.51
C LYS A 102 -12.97 14.36 -1.55
N ASN A 103 -13.20 13.83 -2.74
CA ASN A 103 -14.09 12.69 -2.95
C ASN A 103 -13.29 11.47 -3.41
N THR A 104 -13.97 10.34 -3.56
CA THR A 104 -13.40 9.09 -4.05
C THR A 104 -12.66 9.26 -5.38
N ASP A 105 -13.24 10.00 -6.32
CA ASP A 105 -12.69 10.19 -7.67
C ASP A 105 -11.35 10.93 -7.64
N TYR A 106 -11.21 11.90 -6.73
CA TYR A 106 -9.94 12.59 -6.50
C TYR A 106 -8.82 11.60 -6.14
N TYR A 107 -9.05 10.72 -5.16
CA TYR A 107 -8.04 9.73 -4.75
C TYR A 107 -7.78 8.67 -5.82
N TYR A 108 -8.83 8.23 -6.51
CA TYR A 108 -8.70 7.34 -7.67
C TYR A 108 -7.81 7.96 -8.76
N SER A 109 -7.98 9.25 -9.06
CA SER A 109 -7.15 9.97 -10.03
C SER A 109 -5.68 10.08 -9.59
N ILE A 110 -5.43 10.25 -8.29
CA ILE A 110 -4.08 10.22 -7.72
C ILE A 110 -3.43 8.86 -7.97
N GLY A 111 -4.14 7.76 -7.71
CA GLY A 111 -3.61 6.42 -7.95
C GLY A 111 -3.25 6.18 -9.42
N LYS A 112 -4.11 6.62 -10.36
CA LYS A 112 -3.76 6.59 -11.80
C LYS A 112 -2.53 7.44 -12.12
N ARG A 113 -2.39 8.62 -11.50
CA ARG A 113 -1.20 9.46 -11.65
C ARG A 113 0.07 8.78 -11.12
N CYS A 114 0.00 8.08 -9.99
CA CYS A 114 1.11 7.29 -9.47
C CYS A 114 1.57 6.23 -10.49
N LEU A 115 0.62 5.47 -11.04
CA LEU A 115 0.89 4.46 -12.06
C LEU A 115 1.43 5.07 -13.36
N SER A 116 0.92 6.24 -13.77
CA SER A 116 1.41 6.97 -14.94
C SER A 116 2.86 7.42 -14.77
N ASN A 117 3.20 7.98 -13.60
CA ASN A 117 4.56 8.39 -13.30
C ASN A 117 5.51 7.19 -13.31
N TYR A 118 5.08 6.09 -12.71
CA TYR A 118 5.83 4.84 -12.69
C TYR A 118 6.06 4.30 -14.12
N TYR A 119 4.99 4.25 -14.93
CA TYR A 119 5.06 3.84 -16.33
C TYR A 119 6.02 4.70 -17.14
N GLY A 120 5.95 6.02 -17.01
CA GLY A 120 6.84 6.93 -17.75
C GLY A 120 8.31 6.74 -17.44
N ARG A 121 8.64 6.22 -16.25
CA ARG A 121 10.03 6.00 -15.82
C ARG A 121 10.59 4.64 -16.22
N TYR A 122 9.74 3.61 -16.27
CA TYR A 122 10.19 2.22 -16.34
C TYR A 122 9.51 1.39 -17.45
N GLY A 123 8.40 1.88 -17.98
CA GLY A 123 7.71 1.23 -19.07
C GLY A 123 8.40 1.47 -20.42
N PRO A 124 8.02 0.70 -21.45
CA PRO A 124 7.01 -0.36 -21.43
C PRO A 124 7.56 -1.76 -21.06
N THR A 125 8.87 -1.92 -20.83
CA THR A 125 9.52 -3.23 -20.67
C THR A 125 9.70 -3.67 -19.21
N PHE A 126 9.85 -2.73 -18.27
CA PHE A 126 9.89 -3.03 -16.83
C PHE A 126 11.00 -4.00 -16.38
N ASP A 127 12.19 -3.87 -16.97
CA ASP A 127 13.31 -4.81 -16.76
C ASP A 127 14.10 -4.57 -15.46
N GLN A 128 13.86 -3.47 -14.76
CA GLN A 128 14.61 -3.09 -13.56
C GLN A 128 14.20 -3.89 -12.31
N LEU A 129 15.16 -4.03 -11.39
CA LEU A 129 14.88 -4.35 -9.99
C LEU A 129 14.30 -3.11 -9.31
N ILE A 130 13.17 -3.24 -8.60
CA ILE A 130 12.55 -2.13 -7.88
C ILE A 130 12.87 -2.25 -6.40
N GLU A 131 13.42 -1.18 -5.85
CA GLU A 131 13.70 -1.08 -4.42
C GLU A 131 12.70 -0.14 -3.70
N ASP A 132 12.26 0.96 -4.34
CA ASP A 132 11.26 1.89 -3.77
C ASP A 132 10.58 2.77 -4.86
N THR A 133 9.32 3.18 -4.64
CA THR A 133 8.49 3.99 -5.56
C THR A 133 7.50 4.94 -4.88
N GLU A 134 7.66 5.25 -3.59
CA GLU A 134 6.72 6.15 -2.90
C GLU A 134 6.84 7.62 -3.41
N ILE A 135 5.70 8.27 -3.62
CA ILE A 135 5.61 9.69 -4.01
C ILE A 135 5.34 10.52 -2.76
N GLU A 136 6.22 11.48 -2.45
CA GLU A 136 5.97 12.47 -1.41
C GLU A 136 4.89 13.48 -1.88
N LEU A 137 3.72 13.45 -1.22
CA LEU A 137 2.70 14.47 -1.41
C LEU A 137 3.06 15.69 -0.54
N LYS A 138 3.47 16.79 -1.18
CA LYS A 138 3.67 18.10 -0.53
C LYS A 138 2.35 18.84 -0.34
#